data_AF-A0A9D9C353-F1
#
_entry.id   AF-A0A9D9C353-F1
#
_cell.length_a   1.000
_cell.length_b   1.000
_cell.length_c   1.000
_cell.angle_alpha   90.00
_cell.angle_beta   90.00
_cell.angle_gamma   90.00
#
_symmetry.space_group_name_H-M   'P 1'
#
loop_
_entity.id
_entity.type
_entity.pdbx_description
1 polymer ?
#
loop_
_entity_poly.entity_id
_entity_poly.type
_entity_poly.pdbx_seq_one_letter_code
_entity_poly.pdbx_strand_id
1 'polypeptide(L)' 'MQHYVYYPQGVCSRQIDFDLDEKGSIHNLVFTGGCNGNLKAIGKLCEGKTAEEISSLLSGNTCGPR' A
#
# COMPACT_ATOMS: atom_id res chain seq x y z
N MET A 1 15.07 8.98 2.18
CA MET A 1 13.73 8.39 2.16
C MET A 1 12.73 9.50 2.46
N GLN A 2 11.68 9.62 1.66
CA GLN A 2 10.60 10.60 1.84
C GLN A 2 9.36 9.90 2.38
N HIS A 3 8.79 10.42 3.47
CA HIS A 3 7.58 9.87 4.10
C HIS A 3 6.31 10.44 3.45
N TYR A 4 5.31 9.57 3.27
CA TYR A 4 4.01 9.89 2.70
C TYR A 4 2.88 9.39 3.59
N VAL A 5 1.86 10.23 3.73
CA VAL A 5 0.58 9.90 4.37
C VAL A 5 -0.52 10.11 3.36
N TYR A 6 -1.30 9.07 3.09
CA TYR A 6 -2.39 9.09 2.13
C TYR A 6 -3.72 8.65 2.75
N TYR A 7 -4.79 9.35 2.41
CA TYR A 7 -6.15 9.09 2.92
C TYR A 7 -7.03 8.58 1.78
N PRO A 8 -7.17 7.26 1.62
CA PRO A 8 -7.90 6.68 0.49
C PRO A 8 -9.42 6.85 0.64
N GLN A 9 -10.13 6.79 -0.49
CA GLN A 9 -11.59 6.86 -0.56
C GLN A 9 -12.13 5.59 -1.23
N GLY A 10 -13.35 5.17 -0.86
CA GLY A 10 -14.00 3.99 -1.46
C GLY A 10 -13.43 2.63 -1.02
N VAL A 11 -12.62 2.60 0.04
CA VAL A 11 -12.02 1.38 0.63
C VAL A 11 -12.16 1.40 2.16
N CYS A 12 -11.89 0.26 2.80
CA CYS A 12 -12.02 0.11 4.25
C CYS A 12 -10.84 0.68 5.07
N SER A 13 -9.65 0.83 4.47
CA SER A 13 -8.54 1.55 5.07
C SER A 13 -8.84 3.05 5.11
N ARG A 14 -8.36 3.72 6.16
CA ARG A 14 -8.61 5.15 6.41
C ARG A 14 -7.37 5.99 6.22
N GLN A 15 -6.20 5.38 6.37
CA GLN A 15 -4.90 6.03 6.19
C GLN A 15 -3.88 4.97 5.76
N ILE A 16 -2.95 5.38 4.91
CA ILE A 16 -1.83 4.59 4.43
C ILE A 16 -0.57 5.43 4.62
N ASP A 17 0.41 4.88 5.32
CA ASP A 17 1.68 5.51 5.65
C ASP A 17 2.80 4.67 5.01
N PHE A 18 3.75 5.32 4.33
CA PHE A 18 4.89 4.62 3.72
C PHE A 18 6.03 5.60 3.41
N ASP A 19 7.21 5.03 3.19
CA ASP A 19 8.40 5.76 2.77
C ASP A 19 8.79 5.37 1.34
N LEU A 20 9.30 6.33 0.57
CA LEU A 20 9.93 6.07 -0.73
C LEU A 20 11.43 6.37 -0.67
N ASP A 21 12.23 5.47 -1.22
CA ASP A 21 13.67 5.72 -1.45
C ASP A 21 13.91 6.51 -2.75
N GLU A 22 15.17 6.83 -3.04
CA GLU A 22 15.56 7.59 -4.25
C GLU A 22 15.29 6.84 -5.56
N LYS A 23 15.08 5.52 -5.49
CA LYS A 23 14.77 4.65 -6.63
C LYS A 23 13.25 4.42 -6.77
N GLY A 24 12.44 4.98 -5.88
CA GLY A 24 10.99 4.78 -5.86
C GLY A 24 10.54 3.48 -5.19
N SER A 25 11.41 2.81 -4.44
CA SER A 25 11.08 1.61 -3.68
C SER A 25 10.27 1.97 -2.43
N ILE A 26 9.22 1.20 -2.18
CA ILE A 26 8.31 1.35 -1.04
C ILE A 26 8.93 0.70 0.20
N HIS A 27 8.89 1.41 1.32
CA HIS A 27 9.32 0.93 2.63
C HIS A 27 8.30 1.28 3.71
N ASN A 28 8.26 0.52 4.80
CA ASN A 28 7.47 0.81 5.99
C ASN A 28 5.97 1.03 5.71
N LEU A 29 5.39 0.26 4.78
CA LEU A 29 3.98 0.39 4.40
C LEU A 29 3.06 -0.07 5.53
N VAL A 30 2.30 0.87 6.10
CA VAL A 30 1.34 0.64 7.19
C VAL A 30 -0.04 1.13 6.78
N PHE A 31 -1.06 0.32 7.08
CA PHE A 31 -2.46 0.67 6.86
C PHE A 31 -3.16 0.84 8.20
N THR A 32 -3.92 1.93 8.33
CA THR A 32 -4.84 2.14 9.45
C THR A 32 -6.27 1.87 9.01
N GLY A 33 -6.93 0.91 9.67
CA GLY A 33 -8.27 0.44 9.31
C GLY A 33 -8.27 -0.63 8.21
N GLY A 34 -9.34 -1.42 8.15
CA GLY A 34 -9.48 -2.57 7.24
C GLY A 34 -9.05 -3.90 7.86
N CYS A 35 -8.85 -4.93 7.02
CA CYS A 35 -8.50 -6.28 7.48
C CYS A 35 -7.04 -6.35 7.94
N ASN A 36 -6.82 -6.45 9.26
CA ASN A 36 -5.48 -6.35 9.84
C ASN A 36 -4.46 -7.36 9.29
N GLY A 37 -4.85 -8.63 9.15
CA GLY A 37 -3.95 -9.69 8.67
C GLY A 37 -3.55 -9.49 7.21
N ASN A 38 -4.54 -9.29 6.33
CA ASN A 38 -4.32 -9.11 4.90
C ASN A 38 -3.49 -7.85 4.61
N LEU A 39 -3.79 -6.73 5.27
CA LEU A 39 -3.08 -5.48 5.03
C LEU A 39 -1.62 -5.53 5.52
N LYS A 40 -1.33 -6.24 6.61
CA LYS A 40 0.06 -6.53 7.04
C LYS A 40 0.80 -7.39 6.01
N ALA A 41 0.12 -8.36 5.40
CA ALA A 41 0.70 -9.19 4.35
C ALA A 41 1.03 -8.34 3.10
N ILE A 42 0.15 -7.41 2.71
CA ILE A 42 0.42 -6.45 1.63
C ILE A 42 1.62 -5.55 1.98
N GLY A 43 1.71 -5.06 3.22
CA GLY A 43 2.89 -4.31 3.68
C GLY A 43 4.20 -5.06 3.43
N LYS A 44 4.26 -6.35 3.83
CA LYS A 44 5.43 -7.21 3.59
C LYS A 44 5.68 -7.50 2.11
N LEU A 45 4.62 -7.64 1.32
CA LEU A 45 4.72 -7.87 -0.12
C LEU A 45 5.38 -6.68 -0.84
N CYS A 46 5.05 -5.45 -0.43
CA CYS A 46 5.52 -4.22 -1.05
C CYS A 46 6.92 -3.78 -0.61
N GLU A 47 7.45 -4.32 0.48
CA GLU A 47 8.73 -3.89 1.05
C GLU A 47 9.89 -4.05 0.05
N GLY A 48 10.59 -2.95 -0.23
CA GLY A 48 11.72 -2.89 -1.16
C GLY A 48 11.37 -3.03 -2.64
N LYS A 49 10.08 -2.97 -3.01
CA LYS A 49 9.62 -3.02 -4.41
C LYS A 49 9.23 -1.64 -4.90
N THR A 50 9.35 -1.40 -6.21
CA THR A 50 8.89 -0.13 -6.77
C THR A 50 7.36 -0.09 -6.87
N ALA A 51 6.81 1.13 -6.89
CA ALA A 51 5.38 1.33 -7.06
C ALA A 51 4.87 0.73 -8.39
N GLU A 52 5.67 0.80 -9.46
CA GLU A 52 5.34 0.24 -10.77
C GLU A 52 5.21 -1.28 -10.72
N GLU A 53 6.18 -1.98 -10.10
CA GLU A 53 6.15 -3.45 -9.96
C GLU A 53 4.90 -3.92 -9.21
N ILE A 54 4.57 -3.26 -8.10
CA ILE A 54 3.41 -3.59 -7.28
C ILE A 54 2.11 -3.28 -8.01
N SER A 55 2.02 -2.12 -8.68
CA SER A 55 0.85 -1.73 -9.46
C SER A 55 0.58 -2.74 -10.59
N SER A 56 1.61 -3.13 -11.35
CA SER A 56 1.48 -4.15 -12.39
C SER A 56 1.05 -5.51 -11.84
N LEU A 57 1.55 -5.93 -10.68
CA LEU A 57 1.21 -7.21 -10.06
C LEU A 57 -0.23 -7.25 -9.51
N LEU A 58 -0.68 -6.16 -8.89
CA LEU A 58 -1.94 -6.11 -8.13
C LEU A 58 -3.08 -5.38 -8.85
N SER A 59 -2.84 -4.82 -10.04
CA SER A 59 -3.88 -4.17 -10.85
C SER A 59 -5.08 -5.10 -11.10
N GLY A 60 -6.28 -4.51 -11.09
CA GLY A 60 -7.54 -5.24 -11.28
C GLY A 60 -8.18 -5.76 -10.00
N ASN A 61 -7.49 -5.68 -8.85
CA ASN A 61 -8.08 -5.97 -7.54
C ASN A 61 -8.93 -4.78 -7.06
N THR A 62 -10.25 -4.85 -7.27
CA THR A 62 -11.19 -3.79 -6.86
C THR A 62 -11.77 -4.05 -5.46
N CYS A 63 -12.12 -2.97 -4.76
CA CYS A 63 -12.85 -3.02 -3.49
C CYS A 63 -14.36 -2.83 -3.73
N GLY A 64 -15.19 -3.37 -2.83
CA GLY A 64 -16.66 -3.32 -2.92
C GLY A 64 -17.28 -4.49 -3.70
N PRO A 65 -18.62 -4.59 -3.72
CA PRO A 65 -19.32 -5.54 -4.59
C PRO A 65 -19.09 -5.15 -6.06
N ARG A 66 -18.74 -6.13 -6.90
CA ARG A 66 -18.66 -5.94 -8.35
C ARG A 66 -20.04 -5.92 -8.98
#